data_AF-A0A5C6QW05-F1
#
_entry.id   AF-A0A5C6QW05-F1
#
_cell.length_a   1.000
_cell.length_b   1.000
_cell.length_c   1.000
_cell.angle_alpha   90.00
_cell.angle_beta   90.00
_cell.angle_gamma   90.00
#
_symmetry.space_group_name_H-M   'P 1'
#
loop_
_entity.id
_entity.type
_entity.pdbx_description
1 polymer ?
#
loop_
_entity_poly.entity_id
_entity_poly.type
_entity_poly.pdbx_seq_one_letter_code
_entity_poly.pdbx_strand_id
1 'polypeptide(L)'
;MWMIEIPAFVPFFIGALIAAFTRGVLRNALMIAVPIISALHLWMVPEGIHLQFAFLDYQLSPYRVDKLSLMFGYVFHIAAFIAIIYSLHVKDTVQQVSAMLYAGSGLGAVFAGDLLTLFVFWELLAFTSVFLIWARRTQRSYVAGMRYLIVQVLSGVILLAGALFYAAENGTLAFGYIGLDSIAGWLIFIAFGIKCAFPIAHNWLTDAYPEATVTGTVFLSAFTTKVAVYALARAYPGTELLVYIGAAMTCFPIFFAVIENDLRRVLAYSLINQVGFMVVGIGIGTTLALNGAVSHAFNDVIFKGLLFMSMGAVLHMTGKINGSDLGGLYKTMPKTTILCIIGAASISAFPLFSGFVSKSMVMSAALEEGYDWIWLMLLFASAGVFHHAGIKIPYFAFFAHDSGIRVSDPPKNMLFAMAIAAGLCMAIGIYPSALYSLLPYDTGYNPYDATHVLAQTQLLFFSALAFVWLNLRGKYPPELRSTNLDFDWVYRRAMPRVLQSMFNTIWKTDGIVRDKIKAKLNFSSNYFAEKNNRVSGLLSKSNPLGSMAMWVAVVLAVYLFLSFIK
;
A
#
# COMPACT_ATOMS: atom_id res chain seq x y z
N MET A 1 -30.10 4.61 21.99
CA MET A 1 -29.59 3.26 22.32
C MET A 1 -29.28 2.41 21.08
N TRP A 2 -29.89 2.65 19.91
CA TRP A 2 -29.66 1.89 18.66
C TRP A 2 -28.37 2.21 17.86
N MET A 3 -27.49 3.10 18.33
CA MET A 3 -26.37 3.57 17.50
C MET A 3 -25.02 2.92 17.81
N ILE A 4 -24.74 2.47 19.04
CA ILE A 4 -23.39 2.04 19.47
C ILE A 4 -22.91 0.78 18.73
N GLU A 5 -23.82 -0.12 18.36
CA GLU A 5 -23.47 -1.40 17.73
C GLU A 5 -23.13 -1.30 16.23
N ILE A 6 -23.44 -0.18 15.56
CA ILE A 6 -23.15 -0.02 14.14
C ILE A 6 -21.66 0.31 13.97
N PRO A 7 -20.86 -0.50 13.25
CA PRO A 7 -19.46 -0.19 13.04
C PRO A 7 -19.25 1.12 12.26
N ALA A 8 -18.23 1.90 12.64
CA ALA A 8 -17.92 3.18 12.01
C ALA A 8 -17.60 3.08 10.50
N PHE A 9 -17.28 1.91 9.96
CA PHE A 9 -17.09 1.77 8.51
C PHE A 9 -18.42 1.63 7.72
N VAL A 10 -19.52 1.23 8.37
CA VAL A 10 -20.81 0.96 7.70
C VAL A 10 -21.40 2.21 7.04
N PRO A 11 -21.41 3.41 7.67
CA PRO A 11 -21.86 4.64 7.02
C PRO A 11 -21.16 4.93 5.69
N PHE A 12 -19.88 4.57 5.54
CA PHE A 12 -19.15 4.72 4.29
C PHE A 12 -19.66 3.80 3.18
N PHE A 13 -19.98 2.55 3.50
CA PHE A 13 -20.54 1.60 2.53
C PHE A 13 -21.97 1.97 2.12
N ILE A 14 -22.82 2.33 3.09
CA ILE A 14 -24.19 2.81 2.82
C ILE A 14 -24.12 4.10 2.00
N GLY A 15 -23.25 5.03 2.40
CA GLY A 15 -23.05 6.28 1.69
C GLY A 15 -22.56 6.05 0.26
N ALA A 16 -21.65 5.11 0.02
CA ALA A 16 -21.19 4.75 -1.31
C ALA A 16 -22.31 4.19 -2.19
N LEU A 17 -23.17 3.34 -1.63
CA LEU A 17 -24.33 2.79 -2.34
C LEU A 17 -25.30 3.90 -2.74
N ILE A 18 -25.64 4.82 -1.82
CA ILE A 18 -26.52 5.95 -2.12
C ILE A 18 -25.85 6.92 -3.12
N ALA A 19 -24.53 7.13 -3.00
CA ALA A 19 -23.76 7.96 -3.92
C ALA A 19 -23.76 7.42 -5.37
N ALA A 20 -23.90 6.10 -5.55
CA ALA A 20 -24.01 5.47 -6.86
C ALA A 20 -25.28 5.89 -7.62
N PHE A 21 -26.39 6.12 -6.90
CA PHE A 21 -27.69 6.48 -7.50
C PHE A 21 -28.00 7.98 -7.47
N THR A 22 -27.44 8.72 -6.51
CA THR A 22 -27.63 10.18 -6.41
C THR A 22 -26.70 10.93 -7.37
N ARG A 23 -26.97 12.20 -7.69
CA ARG A 23 -26.12 13.06 -8.55
C ARG A 23 -26.05 14.49 -8.01
N GLY A 24 -25.05 15.25 -8.45
CA GLY A 24 -24.94 16.69 -8.19
C GLY A 24 -24.80 17.05 -6.71
N VAL A 25 -25.51 18.10 -6.28
CA VAL A 25 -25.41 18.67 -4.93
C VAL A 25 -25.78 17.67 -3.84
N LEU A 26 -26.81 16.84 -4.07
CA LEU A 26 -27.24 15.82 -3.11
C LEU A 26 -26.13 14.82 -2.81
N ARG A 27 -25.43 14.34 -3.86
CA ARG A 27 -24.30 13.43 -3.71
C ARG A 27 -23.16 14.09 -2.93
N ASN A 28 -22.82 15.34 -3.28
CA ASN A 28 -21.77 16.08 -2.60
C ASN A 28 -22.09 16.30 -1.10
N ALA A 29 -23.33 16.67 -0.78
CA ALA A 29 -23.77 16.82 0.61
C ALA A 29 -23.69 15.50 1.38
N LEU A 30 -24.11 14.39 0.76
CA LEU A 30 -24.02 13.06 1.35
C LEU A 30 -22.57 12.63 1.59
N MET A 31 -21.68 12.83 0.61
CA MET A 31 -20.27 12.50 0.76
C MET A 31 -19.61 13.28 1.91
N ILE A 32 -20.00 14.54 2.14
CA ILE A 32 -19.51 15.34 3.27
C ILE A 32 -20.11 14.86 4.59
N ALA A 33 -21.41 14.54 4.61
CA ALA A 33 -22.11 14.15 5.83
C ALA A 33 -21.61 12.81 6.38
N VAL A 34 -21.31 11.84 5.51
CA VAL A 34 -20.89 10.48 5.90
C VAL A 34 -19.66 10.45 6.83
N PRO A 35 -18.50 11.05 6.51
CA PRO A 35 -17.35 11.04 7.40
C PRO A 35 -17.62 11.82 8.70
N ILE A 36 -18.45 12.87 8.68
CA ILE A 36 -18.80 13.63 9.89
C ILE A 36 -19.65 12.78 10.84
N ILE A 37 -20.75 12.21 10.33
CA ILE A 37 -21.67 11.37 11.11
C ILE A 37 -20.91 10.16 11.66
N SER A 38 -20.08 9.54 10.82
CA SER A 38 -19.26 8.40 11.20
C SER A 38 -18.22 8.73 12.28
N ALA A 39 -17.57 9.90 12.19
CA ALA A 39 -16.60 10.34 13.20
C ALA A 39 -17.26 10.69 14.53
N LEU A 40 -18.41 11.37 14.50
CA LEU A 40 -19.21 11.67 15.70
C LEU A 40 -19.70 10.39 16.37
N HIS A 41 -20.09 9.41 15.56
CA HIS A 41 -20.45 8.09 16.05
C HIS A 41 -19.26 7.40 16.73
N LEU A 42 -18.10 7.34 16.06
CA LEU A 42 -16.90 6.72 16.61
C LEU A 42 -16.47 7.34 17.96
N TRP A 43 -16.62 8.65 18.12
CA TRP A 43 -16.32 9.34 19.39
C TRP A 43 -17.13 8.79 20.58
N MET A 44 -18.36 8.32 20.32
CA MET A 44 -19.26 7.83 21.36
C MET A 44 -19.07 6.33 21.67
N VAL A 45 -18.28 5.60 20.89
CA VAL A 45 -18.11 4.15 21.05
C VAL A 45 -17.04 3.89 22.12
N PRO A 46 -17.37 3.17 23.22
CA PRO A 46 -16.38 2.85 24.24
C PRO A 46 -15.36 1.82 23.75
N GLU A 47 -14.23 1.68 24.44
CA GLU A 47 -13.25 0.63 24.15
C GLU A 47 -13.86 -0.76 24.44
N GLY A 48 -13.63 -1.73 23.56
CA GLY A 48 -14.15 -3.09 23.68
C GLY A 48 -14.43 -3.79 22.36
N ILE A 49 -14.95 -5.02 22.46
CA ILE A 49 -15.49 -5.78 21.34
C ILE A 49 -17.00 -5.53 21.31
N HIS A 50 -17.49 -5.00 20.19
CA HIS A 50 -18.89 -4.56 20.05
C HIS A 50 -19.72 -5.48 19.18
N LEU A 51 -19.07 -6.23 18.28
CA LEU A 51 -19.72 -7.22 17.44
C LEU A 51 -18.91 -8.51 17.49
N GLN A 52 -19.57 -9.60 17.88
CA GLN A 52 -18.98 -10.93 17.94
C GLN A 52 -20.03 -11.98 17.53
N PHE A 53 -19.62 -12.95 16.71
CA PHE A 53 -20.47 -14.10 16.37
C PHE A 53 -19.63 -15.35 16.07
N ALA A 54 -20.25 -16.52 16.25
CA ALA A 54 -19.61 -17.79 15.96
C ALA A 54 -19.76 -18.16 14.47
N PHE A 55 -18.68 -18.61 13.84
CA PHE A 55 -18.63 -19.07 12.46
C PHE A 55 -17.64 -20.22 12.30
N LEU A 56 -18.09 -21.38 11.81
CA LEU A 56 -17.27 -22.59 11.61
C LEU A 56 -16.40 -22.93 12.83
N ASP A 57 -17.00 -22.91 14.03
CA ASP A 57 -16.36 -23.12 15.34
C ASP A 57 -15.37 -22.04 15.82
N TYR A 58 -15.18 -20.97 15.05
CA TYR A 58 -14.39 -19.81 15.44
C TYR A 58 -15.26 -18.65 15.91
N GLN A 59 -14.74 -17.86 16.86
CA GLN A 59 -15.36 -16.59 17.27
C GLN A 59 -14.81 -15.45 16.41
N LEU A 60 -15.63 -14.90 15.53
CA LEU A 60 -15.29 -13.73 14.73
C LEU A 60 -15.67 -12.46 15.48
N SER A 61 -14.81 -11.44 15.43
CA SER A 61 -15.00 -10.16 16.12
C SER A 61 -14.84 -9.01 15.11
N PRO A 62 -15.84 -8.76 14.25
CA PRO A 62 -15.64 -7.84 13.14
C PRO A 62 -15.52 -6.37 13.56
N TYR A 63 -15.89 -6.04 14.80
CA TYR A 63 -15.81 -4.68 15.32
C TYR A 63 -15.21 -4.66 16.73
N ARG A 64 -13.92 -4.37 16.80
CA ARG A 64 -13.14 -4.14 18.02
C ARG A 64 -12.58 -2.72 18.03
N VAL A 65 -12.76 -2.04 19.15
CA VAL A 65 -12.28 -0.68 19.40
C VAL A 65 -11.29 -0.71 20.58
N ASP A 66 -10.07 -0.29 20.32
CA ASP A 66 -9.02 0.00 21.30
C ASP A 66 -8.28 1.30 20.95
N LYS A 67 -7.43 1.80 21.85
CA LYS A 67 -6.68 3.05 21.65
C LYS A 67 -5.90 3.12 20.35
N LEU A 68 -5.26 2.01 19.95
CA LEU A 68 -4.51 1.95 18.69
C LEU A 68 -5.47 2.10 17.49
N SER A 69 -6.57 1.36 17.48
CA SER A 69 -7.58 1.43 16.42
C SER A 69 -8.26 2.80 16.35
N LEU A 70 -8.46 3.48 17.48
CA LEU A 70 -9.05 4.81 17.55
C LEU A 70 -8.16 5.86 16.87
N MET A 71 -6.83 5.77 17.03
CA MET A 71 -5.90 6.70 16.38
C MET A 71 -5.96 6.63 14.86
N PHE A 72 -5.93 5.42 14.32
CA PHE A 72 -6.08 5.21 12.88
C PHE A 72 -7.52 5.51 12.42
N GLY A 73 -8.52 5.21 13.25
CA GLY A 73 -9.91 5.57 13.01
C GLY A 73 -10.09 7.08 12.82
N TYR A 74 -9.61 7.89 13.76
CA TYR A 74 -9.73 9.36 13.68
C TYR A 74 -9.00 9.93 12.46
N VAL A 75 -7.75 9.51 12.22
CA VAL A 75 -7.01 10.06 11.07
C VAL A 75 -7.64 9.66 9.74
N PHE A 76 -8.21 8.46 9.63
CA PHE A 76 -8.91 8.01 8.42
C PHE A 76 -10.21 8.79 8.17
N HIS A 77 -10.95 9.15 9.21
CA HIS A 77 -12.10 10.04 9.07
C HIS A 77 -11.68 11.45 8.63
N ILE A 78 -10.63 12.02 9.25
CA ILE A 78 -10.08 13.34 8.88
C ILE A 78 -9.60 13.31 7.41
N ALA A 79 -8.86 12.28 7.02
CA ALA A 79 -8.35 12.13 5.67
C ALA A 79 -9.48 11.98 4.64
N ALA A 80 -10.48 11.15 4.94
CA ALA A 80 -11.64 10.99 4.08
C ALA A 80 -12.40 12.32 3.92
N PHE A 81 -12.64 13.04 5.02
CA PHE A 81 -13.31 14.34 5.00
C PHE A 81 -12.56 15.37 4.13
N ILE A 82 -11.25 15.54 4.35
CA ILE A 82 -10.42 16.48 3.58
C ILE A 82 -10.38 16.08 2.10
N ALA A 83 -10.17 14.80 1.78
CA ALA A 83 -10.10 14.31 0.41
C ALA A 83 -11.45 14.42 -0.33
N ILE A 84 -12.57 14.25 0.38
CA ILE A 84 -13.92 14.48 -0.17
C ILE A 84 -14.12 15.96 -0.49
N ILE A 85 -13.79 16.88 0.43
CA ILE A 85 -13.87 18.33 0.16
C ILE A 85 -13.03 18.71 -1.07
N TYR A 86 -11.80 18.19 -1.13
CA TYR A 86 -10.90 18.40 -2.26
C TYR A 86 -11.50 17.94 -3.58
N SER A 87 -12.26 16.84 -3.57
CA SER A 87 -12.85 16.22 -4.76
C SER A 87 -14.28 16.64 -5.11
N LEU A 88 -14.91 17.60 -4.40
CA LEU A 88 -16.30 18.05 -4.68
C LEU A 88 -16.55 18.56 -6.10
N HIS A 89 -15.49 18.97 -6.81
CA HIS A 89 -15.56 19.43 -8.19
C HIS A 89 -15.62 18.26 -9.21
N VAL A 90 -15.30 17.03 -8.78
CA VAL A 90 -15.32 15.83 -9.61
C VAL A 90 -16.75 15.33 -9.78
N LYS A 91 -17.13 15.02 -11.03
CA LYS A 91 -18.46 14.49 -11.38
C LYS A 91 -18.45 12.98 -11.68
N ASP A 92 -17.27 12.36 -11.70
CA ASP A 92 -17.11 10.94 -12.01
C ASP A 92 -17.62 10.08 -10.85
N THR A 93 -18.75 9.40 -11.08
CA THR A 93 -19.39 8.52 -10.09
C THR A 93 -18.46 7.40 -9.64
N VAL A 94 -17.62 6.86 -10.55
CA VAL A 94 -16.70 5.78 -10.20
C VAL A 94 -15.72 6.25 -9.13
N GLN A 95 -15.12 7.43 -9.32
CA GLN A 95 -14.17 7.98 -8.35
C GLN A 95 -14.82 8.24 -6.99
N GLN A 96 -16.01 8.81 -6.98
CA GLN A 96 -16.70 9.17 -5.74
C GLN A 96 -17.14 7.93 -4.94
N VAL A 97 -17.73 6.94 -5.62
CA VAL A 97 -18.14 5.67 -4.98
C VAL A 97 -16.92 4.89 -4.50
N SER A 98 -15.91 4.72 -5.37
CA SER A 98 -14.68 4.00 -5.01
C SER A 98 -13.93 4.68 -3.86
N ALA A 99 -13.92 6.02 -3.79
CA ALA A 99 -13.30 6.75 -2.69
C ALA A 99 -13.98 6.46 -1.34
N MET A 100 -15.32 6.44 -1.31
CA MET A 100 -16.08 6.12 -0.09
C MET A 100 -15.88 4.66 0.33
N LEU A 101 -15.97 3.72 -0.63
CA LEU A 101 -15.74 2.30 -0.36
C LEU A 101 -14.30 2.07 0.14
N TYR A 102 -13.32 2.78 -0.41
CA TYR A 102 -11.92 2.66 -0.01
C TYR A 102 -11.67 3.19 1.40
N ALA A 103 -12.24 4.36 1.75
CA ALA A 103 -12.19 4.88 3.12
C ALA A 103 -12.88 3.93 4.11
N GLY A 104 -14.07 3.43 3.76
CA GLY A 104 -14.80 2.43 4.56
C GLY A 104 -14.02 1.14 4.76
N SER A 105 -13.35 0.65 3.71
CA SER A 105 -12.51 -0.56 3.79
C SER A 105 -11.28 -0.33 4.67
N GLY A 106 -10.70 0.86 4.66
CA GLY A 106 -9.60 1.24 5.56
C GLY A 106 -10.03 1.23 7.02
N LEU A 107 -11.19 1.82 7.32
CA LEU A 107 -11.77 1.80 8.66
C LEU A 107 -12.14 0.37 9.09
N GLY A 108 -12.71 -0.44 8.21
CA GLY A 108 -13.03 -1.84 8.48
C GLY A 108 -11.80 -2.67 8.83
N ALA A 109 -10.71 -2.51 8.07
CA ALA A 109 -9.45 -3.20 8.36
C ALA A 109 -8.87 -2.77 9.72
N VAL A 110 -9.02 -1.50 10.09
CA VAL A 110 -8.56 -1.01 11.40
C VAL A 110 -9.40 -1.63 12.51
N PHE A 111 -10.72 -1.62 12.43
CA PHE A 111 -11.55 -2.15 13.52
C PHE A 111 -11.70 -3.68 13.52
N ALA A 112 -11.02 -4.40 12.64
CA ALA A 112 -11.02 -5.86 12.63
C ALA A 112 -10.43 -6.43 13.94
N GLY A 113 -11.21 -7.27 14.62
CA GLY A 113 -10.79 -8.02 15.80
C GLY A 113 -10.23 -9.41 15.49
N ASP A 114 -10.39 -9.90 14.26
CA ASP A 114 -9.93 -11.21 13.80
C ASP A 114 -9.29 -11.14 12.40
N LEU A 115 -8.45 -12.13 12.10
CA LEU A 115 -7.65 -12.20 10.86
C LEU A 115 -8.51 -12.41 9.61
N LEU A 116 -9.67 -13.05 9.73
CA LEU A 116 -10.56 -13.29 8.59
C LEU A 116 -11.29 -12.00 8.20
N THR A 117 -11.82 -11.26 9.18
CA THR A 117 -12.37 -9.92 8.97
C THR A 117 -11.31 -8.98 8.41
N LEU A 118 -10.08 -9.02 8.96
CA LEU A 118 -8.97 -8.25 8.44
C LEU A 118 -8.73 -8.59 6.96
N PHE A 119 -8.67 -9.86 6.59
CA PHE A 119 -8.50 -10.32 5.20
C PHE A 119 -9.60 -9.77 4.28
N VAL A 120 -10.87 -9.84 4.68
CA VAL A 120 -11.99 -9.30 3.87
C VAL A 120 -11.78 -7.81 3.57
N PHE A 121 -11.47 -7.00 4.59
CA PHE A 121 -11.21 -5.58 4.37
C PHE A 121 -9.88 -5.30 3.67
N TRP A 122 -8.89 -6.18 3.83
CA TRP A 122 -7.60 -6.13 3.15
C TRP A 122 -7.76 -6.25 1.63
N GLU A 123 -8.60 -7.19 1.20
CA GLU A 123 -8.99 -7.39 -0.20
C GLU A 123 -9.91 -6.27 -0.70
N LEU A 124 -10.92 -5.87 0.07
CA LEU A 124 -11.78 -4.75 -0.30
C LEU A 124 -10.98 -3.46 -0.52
N LEU A 125 -9.95 -3.20 0.29
CA LEU A 125 -9.00 -2.11 0.08
C LEU A 125 -8.29 -2.23 -1.28
N ALA A 126 -7.85 -3.42 -1.68
CA ALA A 126 -7.20 -3.67 -2.97
C ALA A 126 -8.15 -3.42 -4.15
N PHE A 127 -9.37 -3.94 -4.09
CA PHE A 127 -10.36 -3.80 -5.15
C PHE A 127 -10.87 -2.36 -5.29
N THR A 128 -11.14 -1.69 -4.17
CA THR A 128 -11.71 -0.33 -4.21
C THR A 128 -10.70 0.71 -4.67
N SER A 129 -9.43 0.56 -4.28
CA SER A 129 -8.34 1.46 -4.69
C SER A 129 -7.97 1.36 -6.17
N VAL A 130 -8.02 0.17 -6.79
CA VAL A 130 -7.65 0.04 -8.21
C VAL A 130 -8.59 0.82 -9.13
N PHE A 131 -9.87 0.93 -8.78
CA PHE A 131 -10.82 1.76 -9.52
C PHE A 131 -10.45 3.26 -9.50
N LEU A 132 -9.81 3.76 -8.44
CA LEU A 132 -9.30 5.13 -8.40
C LEU A 132 -8.10 5.33 -9.33
N ILE A 133 -7.31 4.28 -9.55
CA ILE A 133 -6.22 4.30 -10.54
C ILE A 133 -6.83 4.31 -11.95
N TRP A 134 -7.69 3.34 -12.25
CA TRP A 134 -8.32 3.18 -13.57
C TRP A 134 -9.27 4.31 -13.97
N ALA A 135 -9.77 5.08 -13.02
CA ALA A 135 -10.59 6.25 -13.29
C ALA A 135 -9.87 7.32 -14.13
N ARG A 136 -8.53 7.27 -14.25
CA ARG A 136 -7.78 8.12 -15.18
C ARG A 136 -8.05 7.77 -16.66
N ARG A 137 -8.52 6.56 -16.97
CA ARG A 137 -8.92 6.09 -18.30
C ARG A 137 -7.82 6.23 -19.37
N THR A 138 -6.57 5.95 -19.00
CA THR A 138 -5.44 5.88 -19.93
C THR A 138 -4.84 4.48 -19.95
N GLN A 139 -4.18 4.12 -21.06
CA GLN A 139 -3.51 2.81 -21.15
C GLN A 139 -2.43 2.63 -20.08
N ARG A 140 -1.71 3.71 -19.73
CA ARG A 140 -0.71 3.70 -18.65
C ARG A 140 -1.34 3.39 -17.29
N SER A 141 -2.46 4.06 -16.98
CA SER A 141 -3.24 3.83 -15.76
C SER A 141 -3.78 2.40 -15.71
N TYR A 142 -4.29 1.86 -16.83
CA TYR A 142 -4.77 0.48 -16.87
C TYR A 142 -3.68 -0.53 -16.51
N VAL A 143 -2.52 -0.44 -17.18
CA VAL A 143 -1.38 -1.34 -16.96
C VAL A 143 -0.82 -1.19 -15.53
N ALA A 144 -0.68 0.03 -15.03
CA ALA A 144 -0.23 0.29 -13.66
C ALA A 144 -1.23 -0.26 -12.63
N GLY A 145 -2.53 -0.08 -12.86
CA GLY A 145 -3.58 -0.62 -11.99
C GLY A 145 -3.67 -2.14 -12.00
N MET A 146 -3.44 -2.81 -13.13
CA MET A 146 -3.35 -4.27 -13.17
C MET A 146 -2.17 -4.80 -12.34
N ARG A 147 -0.99 -4.18 -12.47
CA ARG A 147 0.18 -4.55 -11.65
C ARG A 147 -0.07 -4.30 -10.17
N TYR A 148 -0.66 -3.16 -9.84
CA TYR A 148 -1.09 -2.83 -8.49
C TYR A 148 -2.01 -3.93 -7.93
N LEU A 149 -3.07 -4.29 -8.65
CA LEU A 149 -4.04 -5.27 -8.19
C LEU A 149 -3.41 -6.64 -7.96
N ILE A 150 -2.56 -7.12 -8.89
CA ILE A 150 -1.87 -8.41 -8.75
C ILE A 150 -1.05 -8.45 -7.44
N VAL A 151 -0.28 -7.40 -7.15
CA VAL A 151 0.56 -7.36 -5.94
C VAL A 151 -0.28 -7.28 -4.67
N GLN A 152 -1.39 -6.53 -4.69
CA GLN A 152 -2.26 -6.39 -3.53
C GLN A 152 -3.07 -7.66 -3.24
N VAL A 153 -3.60 -8.32 -4.28
CA VAL A 153 -4.27 -9.63 -4.15
C VAL A 153 -3.28 -10.71 -3.71
N LEU A 154 -2.04 -10.68 -4.21
CA LEU A 154 -1.00 -11.59 -3.72
C LEU A 154 -0.76 -11.42 -2.22
N SER A 155 -0.68 -10.17 -1.73
CA SER A 155 -0.60 -9.88 -0.29
C SER A 155 -1.78 -10.47 0.48
N GLY A 156 -3.01 -10.31 0.00
CA GLY A 156 -4.18 -10.84 0.69
C GLY A 156 -4.30 -12.37 0.64
N VAL A 157 -3.91 -13.03 -0.46
CA VAL A 157 -3.84 -14.50 -0.53
C VAL A 157 -2.81 -15.05 0.46
N ILE A 158 -1.65 -14.41 0.59
CA ILE A 158 -0.64 -14.79 1.59
C ILE A 158 -1.18 -14.56 3.01
N LEU A 159 -1.90 -13.47 3.25
CA LEU A 159 -2.57 -13.20 4.53
C LEU A 159 -3.58 -14.28 4.87
N LEU A 160 -4.43 -14.68 3.91
CA LEU A 160 -5.40 -15.75 4.10
C LEU A 160 -4.72 -17.08 4.43
N ALA A 161 -3.66 -17.44 3.68
CA ALA A 161 -2.88 -18.63 3.98
C ALA A 161 -2.32 -18.57 5.41
N GLY A 162 -1.67 -17.47 5.78
CA GLY A 162 -1.15 -17.24 7.13
C GLY A 162 -2.23 -17.31 8.21
N ALA A 163 -3.42 -16.75 7.97
CA ALA A 163 -4.55 -16.80 8.91
C ALA A 163 -5.08 -18.22 9.11
N LEU A 164 -5.14 -19.04 8.04
CA LEU A 164 -5.55 -20.44 8.13
C LEU A 164 -4.53 -21.29 8.89
N PHE A 165 -3.23 -21.09 8.64
CA PHE A 165 -2.18 -21.73 9.44
C PHE A 165 -2.24 -21.30 10.90
N TYR A 166 -2.43 -20.00 11.16
CA TYR A 166 -2.55 -19.46 12.51
C TYR A 166 -3.73 -20.07 13.28
N ALA A 167 -4.88 -20.19 12.61
CA ALA A 167 -6.07 -20.82 13.18
C ALA A 167 -5.85 -22.31 13.47
N ALA A 168 -5.18 -23.04 12.59
CA ALA A 168 -4.85 -24.45 12.79
C ALA A 168 -3.87 -24.67 13.95
N GLU A 169 -2.91 -23.77 14.13
CA GLU A 169 -1.89 -23.84 15.19
C GLU A 169 -2.46 -23.44 16.57
N ASN A 170 -3.27 -22.38 16.63
CA ASN A 170 -3.67 -21.75 17.90
C ASN A 170 -5.15 -21.97 18.27
N GLY A 171 -5.96 -22.56 17.38
CA GLY A 171 -7.40 -22.73 17.58
C GLY A 171 -8.20 -21.41 17.59
N THR A 172 -7.62 -20.31 17.12
CA THR A 172 -8.24 -18.98 17.13
C THR A 172 -7.82 -18.14 15.92
N LEU A 173 -8.71 -17.24 15.52
CA LEU A 173 -8.46 -16.22 14.49
C LEU A 173 -8.26 -14.82 15.09
N ALA A 174 -8.17 -14.71 16.41
CA ALA A 174 -8.04 -13.43 17.09
C ALA A 174 -6.83 -12.63 16.58
N PHE A 175 -7.06 -11.39 16.19
CA PHE A 175 -6.02 -10.51 15.68
C PHE A 175 -5.35 -9.78 16.84
N GLY A 176 -4.23 -10.32 17.33
CA GLY A 176 -3.43 -9.74 18.42
C GLY A 176 -1.95 -9.72 18.07
N TYR A 177 -1.11 -9.98 19.08
CA TYR A 177 0.31 -10.25 18.87
C TYR A 177 0.49 -11.62 18.19
N ILE A 178 1.33 -11.68 17.16
CA ILE A 178 1.55 -12.90 16.35
C ILE A 178 3.02 -13.34 16.43
N GLY A 179 3.96 -12.39 16.27
CA GLY A 179 5.38 -12.71 16.27
C GLY A 179 5.85 -13.55 15.06
N LEU A 180 7.12 -13.96 15.07
CA LEU A 180 7.79 -14.68 13.97
C LEU A 180 8.15 -16.14 14.33
N ASP A 181 7.52 -16.71 15.35
CA ASP A 181 7.85 -18.04 15.88
C ASP A 181 7.30 -19.20 15.04
N SER A 182 6.32 -18.93 14.17
CA SER A 182 5.68 -19.95 13.34
C SER A 182 5.62 -19.56 11.86
N ILE A 183 5.34 -20.56 11.00
CA ILE A 183 5.15 -20.34 9.56
C ILE A 183 3.97 -19.39 9.32
N ALA A 184 2.90 -19.51 10.11
CA ALA A 184 1.79 -18.58 10.07
C ALA A 184 2.25 -17.14 10.33
N GLY A 185 3.07 -16.93 11.36
CA GLY A 185 3.68 -15.63 11.69
C GLY A 185 4.50 -15.05 10.54
N TRP A 186 5.31 -15.86 9.85
CA TRP A 186 6.08 -15.40 8.68
C TRP A 186 5.20 -15.04 7.48
N LEU A 187 4.17 -15.83 7.18
CA LEU A 187 3.25 -15.55 6.08
C LEU A 187 2.52 -14.23 6.30
N ILE A 188 1.96 -14.02 7.50
CA ILE A 188 1.25 -12.77 7.85
C ILE A 188 2.22 -11.58 7.80
N PHE A 189 3.45 -11.75 8.28
CA PHE A 189 4.48 -10.71 8.24
C PHE A 189 4.80 -10.28 6.80
N ILE A 190 4.99 -11.24 5.90
CA ILE A 190 5.26 -10.96 4.48
C ILE A 190 4.05 -10.29 3.82
N ALA A 191 2.83 -10.74 4.11
CA ALA A 191 1.61 -10.12 3.59
C ALA A 191 1.51 -8.64 4.00
N PHE A 192 1.74 -8.33 5.28
CA PHE A 192 1.76 -6.95 5.79
C PHE A 192 2.91 -6.16 5.17
N GLY A 193 4.10 -6.76 5.05
CA GLY A 193 5.28 -6.15 4.44
C GLY A 193 5.08 -5.72 2.98
N ILE A 194 4.40 -6.55 2.17
CA ILE A 194 4.07 -6.20 0.78
C ILE A 194 3.22 -4.92 0.75
N LYS A 195 2.20 -4.82 1.60
CA LYS A 195 1.27 -3.68 1.65
C LYS A 195 1.85 -2.46 2.36
N CYS A 196 2.84 -2.68 3.24
CA CYS A 196 3.66 -1.65 3.87
C CYS A 196 4.76 -1.12 2.91
N ALA A 197 4.89 -1.68 1.71
CA ALA A 197 5.90 -1.32 0.73
C ALA A 197 7.33 -1.56 1.25
N PHE A 198 7.57 -2.74 1.85
CA PHE A 198 8.92 -3.20 2.20
C PHE A 198 9.88 -3.13 1.00
N PRO A 199 11.20 -3.09 1.24
CA PRO A 199 12.19 -3.11 0.17
C PRO A 199 11.87 -4.22 -0.84
N ILE A 200 12.15 -3.97 -2.12
CA ILE A 200 11.77 -4.82 -3.28
C ILE A 200 10.26 -4.82 -3.60
N ALA A 201 9.38 -4.87 -2.59
CA ALA A 201 7.92 -4.88 -2.78
C ALA A 201 7.32 -3.48 -3.03
N HIS A 202 8.03 -2.40 -2.76
CA HIS A 202 7.52 -1.02 -2.83
C HIS A 202 7.07 -0.51 -4.20
N ASN A 203 7.48 -1.15 -5.29
CA ASN A 203 7.31 -0.63 -6.65
C ASN A 203 5.84 -0.48 -7.09
N TRP A 204 4.90 -1.22 -6.51
CA TRP A 204 3.48 -1.03 -6.79
C TRP A 204 3.02 0.39 -6.42
N LEU A 205 3.65 0.99 -5.40
CA LEU A 205 3.33 2.33 -4.90
C LEU A 205 3.84 3.41 -5.87
N THR A 206 5.13 3.33 -6.23
CA THR A 206 5.81 4.31 -7.09
C THR A 206 5.30 4.28 -8.53
N ASP A 207 4.79 3.13 -8.98
CA ASP A 207 4.19 2.96 -10.31
C ASP A 207 2.72 3.40 -10.37
N ALA A 208 1.90 3.01 -9.39
CA ALA A 208 0.46 3.20 -9.48
C ALA A 208 -0.01 4.61 -9.06
N TYR A 209 0.61 5.21 -8.05
CA TYR A 209 0.12 6.45 -7.47
C TYR A 209 0.25 7.66 -8.41
N PRO A 210 1.36 7.84 -9.15
CA PRO A 210 1.45 8.90 -10.15
C PRO A 210 0.48 8.69 -11.33
N GLU A 211 0.05 7.45 -11.56
CA GLU A 211 -0.84 7.08 -12.66
C GLU A 211 -2.34 7.19 -12.33
N ALA A 212 -2.71 7.46 -11.08
CA ALA A 212 -4.08 7.71 -10.68
C ALA A 212 -4.54 9.16 -10.96
N THR A 213 -5.84 9.42 -10.78
CA THR A 213 -6.40 10.78 -10.90
C THR A 213 -5.87 11.72 -9.80
N VAL A 214 -6.00 13.03 -10.03
CA VAL A 214 -5.57 14.07 -9.06
C VAL A 214 -6.16 13.83 -7.67
N THR A 215 -7.45 13.54 -7.61
CA THR A 215 -8.17 13.26 -6.37
C THR A 215 -7.90 11.84 -5.87
N GLY A 216 -7.82 10.86 -6.78
CA GLY A 216 -7.56 9.46 -6.45
C GLY A 216 -6.27 9.26 -5.65
N THR A 217 -5.18 9.94 -6.04
CA THR A 217 -3.89 9.82 -5.31
C THR A 217 -3.94 10.35 -3.90
N VAL A 218 -4.77 11.36 -3.61
CA VAL A 218 -4.93 11.87 -2.24
C VAL A 218 -5.50 10.77 -1.35
N PHE A 219 -6.57 10.09 -1.80
CA PHE A 219 -7.11 8.93 -1.09
C PHE A 219 -6.07 7.81 -0.97
N LEU A 220 -5.44 7.41 -2.09
CA LEU A 220 -4.44 6.33 -2.10
C LEU A 220 -3.31 6.58 -1.09
N SER A 221 -2.87 7.83 -0.93
CA SER A 221 -1.80 8.18 0.00
C SER A 221 -2.13 7.98 1.49
N ALA A 222 -3.42 7.94 1.84
CA ALA A 222 -3.89 7.97 3.22
C ALA A 222 -4.14 6.58 3.84
N PHE A 223 -4.64 5.60 3.08
CA PHE A 223 -5.21 4.38 3.68
C PHE A 223 -4.31 3.15 3.57
N THR A 224 -4.00 2.65 2.36
CA THR A 224 -3.44 1.29 2.16
C THR A 224 -2.17 1.03 2.97
N THR A 225 -1.19 1.93 2.91
CA THR A 225 0.08 1.76 3.64
C THR A 225 -0.10 1.94 5.14
N LYS A 226 -1.05 2.77 5.57
CA LYS A 226 -1.31 3.06 7.00
C LYS A 226 -2.04 1.91 7.68
N VAL A 227 -2.92 1.23 6.96
CA VAL A 227 -3.53 -0.03 7.41
C VAL A 227 -2.44 -1.09 7.62
N ALA A 228 -1.43 -1.15 6.76
CA ALA A 228 -0.32 -2.08 6.94
C ALA A 228 0.57 -1.71 8.16
N VAL A 229 0.87 -0.42 8.35
CA VAL A 229 1.58 0.07 9.54
C VAL A 229 0.79 -0.25 10.82
N TYR A 230 -0.52 -0.01 10.83
CA TYR A 230 -1.40 -0.39 11.93
C TYR A 230 -1.33 -1.89 12.23
N ALA A 231 -1.41 -2.72 11.18
CA ALA A 231 -1.40 -4.16 11.34
C ALA A 231 -0.05 -4.67 11.90
N LEU A 232 1.07 -4.08 11.45
CA LEU A 232 2.40 -4.34 12.00
C LEU A 232 2.51 -3.89 13.46
N ALA A 233 2.01 -2.71 13.79
CA ALA A 233 2.04 -2.17 15.16
C ALA A 233 1.29 -3.06 16.15
N ARG A 234 0.23 -3.76 15.70
CA ARG A 234 -0.49 -4.72 16.53
C ARG A 234 0.19 -6.09 16.59
N ALA A 235 0.59 -6.64 15.45
CA ALA A 235 1.00 -8.05 15.37
C ALA A 235 2.49 -8.30 15.62
N TYR A 236 3.33 -7.29 15.41
CA TYR A 236 4.81 -7.39 15.46
C TYR A 236 5.51 -6.28 16.25
N PRO A 237 4.94 -5.69 17.33
CA PRO A 237 5.70 -4.75 18.17
C PRO A 237 6.94 -5.45 18.74
N GLY A 238 8.10 -4.79 18.69
CA GLY A 238 9.37 -5.32 19.23
C GLY A 238 10.06 -6.35 18.33
N THR A 239 9.59 -6.54 17.08
CA THR A 239 10.26 -7.42 16.13
C THR A 239 11.48 -6.73 15.52
N GLU A 240 12.69 -7.09 15.98
CA GLU A 240 13.95 -6.45 15.59
C GLU A 240 14.17 -6.39 14.06
N LEU A 241 13.71 -7.39 13.31
CA LEU A 241 13.80 -7.39 11.84
C LEU A 241 13.15 -6.15 11.21
N LEU A 242 12.08 -5.61 11.82
CA LEU A 242 11.44 -4.38 11.37
C LEU A 242 12.35 -3.16 11.54
N VAL A 243 13.25 -3.13 12.53
CA VAL A 243 14.23 -2.04 12.70
C VAL A 243 15.11 -1.94 11.45
N TYR A 244 15.68 -3.07 11.00
CA TYR A 244 16.55 -3.09 9.83
C TYR A 244 15.80 -2.86 8.52
N ILE A 245 14.61 -3.46 8.36
CA ILE A 245 13.75 -3.24 7.19
C ILE A 245 13.34 -1.76 7.11
N GLY A 246 12.89 -1.19 8.22
CA GLY A 246 12.48 0.21 8.32
C GLY A 246 13.63 1.16 8.00
N ALA A 247 14.83 0.91 8.53
CA ALA A 247 16.01 1.71 8.24
C ALA A 247 16.41 1.65 6.75
N ALA A 248 16.28 0.49 6.12
CA ALA A 248 16.43 0.38 4.67
C ALA A 248 15.37 1.24 3.95
N MET A 249 14.10 1.12 4.32
CA MET A 249 12.98 1.90 3.76
C MET A 249 13.15 3.41 3.93
N THR A 250 13.77 3.89 5.00
CA THR A 250 14.07 5.32 5.17
C THR A 250 15.16 5.77 4.20
N CYS A 251 16.20 4.96 3.96
CA CYS A 251 17.38 5.40 3.22
C CYS A 251 17.28 5.23 1.70
N PHE A 252 16.91 4.04 1.21
CA PHE A 252 17.03 3.73 -0.22
C PHE A 252 16.16 4.62 -1.14
N PRO A 253 14.91 5.00 -0.79
CA PRO A 253 14.06 5.80 -1.67
C PRO A 253 14.59 7.21 -1.93
N ILE A 254 15.49 7.71 -1.09
CA ILE A 254 16.06 9.06 -1.20
C ILE A 254 16.82 9.19 -2.51
N PHE A 255 17.63 8.19 -2.87
CA PHE A 255 18.41 8.20 -4.10
C PHE A 255 17.51 8.30 -5.33
N PHE A 256 16.43 7.53 -5.37
CA PHE A 256 15.43 7.57 -6.44
C PHE A 256 14.65 8.89 -6.46
N ALA A 257 14.20 9.39 -5.30
CA ALA A 257 13.47 10.65 -5.20
C ALA A 257 14.29 11.86 -5.69
N VAL A 258 15.61 11.85 -5.47
CA VAL A 258 16.51 12.93 -5.91
C VAL A 258 16.65 12.97 -7.43
N ILE A 259 16.70 11.82 -8.11
CA ILE A 259 16.84 11.77 -9.57
C ILE A 259 15.50 11.78 -10.33
N GLU A 260 14.39 11.54 -9.64
CA GLU A 260 13.05 11.48 -10.24
C GLU A 260 12.54 12.85 -10.71
N ASN A 261 12.04 12.94 -11.95
CA ASN A 261 11.53 14.20 -12.51
C ASN A 261 10.01 14.39 -12.28
N ASP A 262 9.24 13.30 -12.18
CA ASP A 262 7.80 13.38 -11.89
C ASP A 262 7.59 13.70 -10.40
N LEU A 263 7.06 14.90 -10.09
CA LEU A 263 6.91 15.37 -8.71
C LEU A 263 5.91 14.53 -7.87
N ARG A 264 4.94 13.84 -8.49
CA ARG A 264 4.06 12.90 -7.78
C ARG A 264 4.78 11.60 -7.47
N ARG A 265 5.69 11.17 -8.35
CA ARG A 265 6.54 9.99 -8.11
C ARG A 265 7.61 10.28 -7.05
N VAL A 266 8.18 11.50 -7.01
CA VAL A 266 9.01 11.97 -5.88
C VAL A 266 8.25 11.83 -4.56
N LEU A 267 6.97 12.25 -4.53
CA LEU A 267 6.14 12.09 -3.33
C LEU A 267 5.88 10.63 -2.97
N ALA A 268 5.72 9.73 -3.95
CA ALA A 268 5.56 8.31 -3.71
C ALA A 268 6.82 7.67 -3.08
N TYR A 269 8.02 7.98 -3.60
CA TYR A 269 9.27 7.55 -2.95
C TYR A 269 9.41 8.10 -1.55
N SER A 270 9.07 9.37 -1.37
CA SER A 270 9.06 10.02 -0.08
C SER A 270 8.04 9.40 0.90
N LEU A 271 6.98 8.73 0.42
CA LEU A 271 6.01 8.03 1.26
C LEU A 271 6.64 6.77 1.86
N ILE A 272 7.39 6.00 1.05
CA ILE A 272 8.14 4.83 1.53
C ILE A 272 9.10 5.23 2.65
N ASN A 273 9.78 6.37 2.48
CA ASN A 273 10.68 6.92 3.48
C ASN A 273 9.96 7.18 4.82
N GLN A 274 8.81 7.87 4.84
CA GLN A 274 8.08 8.11 6.11
C GLN A 274 7.53 6.83 6.73
N VAL A 275 7.04 5.89 5.92
CA VAL A 275 6.60 4.58 6.42
C VAL A 275 7.77 3.82 7.04
N GLY A 276 8.99 3.97 6.52
CA GLY A 276 10.21 3.43 7.13
C GLY A 276 10.41 3.87 8.58
N PHE A 277 10.19 5.16 8.91
CA PHE A 277 10.26 5.65 10.29
C PHE A 277 9.23 4.94 11.19
N MET A 278 8.01 4.74 10.70
CA MET A 278 6.96 4.03 11.45
C MET A 278 7.36 2.58 11.69
N VAL A 279 7.92 1.91 10.68
CA VAL A 279 8.37 0.51 10.75
C VAL A 279 9.53 0.35 11.74
N VAL A 280 10.49 1.28 11.78
CA VAL A 280 11.55 1.29 12.80
C VAL A 280 10.96 1.41 14.20
N GLY A 281 10.04 2.35 14.42
CA GLY A 281 9.39 2.54 15.73
C GLY A 281 8.63 1.29 16.20
N ILE A 282 7.96 0.59 15.28
CA ILE A 282 7.29 -0.69 15.60
C ILE A 282 8.32 -1.76 15.95
N GLY A 283 9.44 -1.83 15.22
CA GLY A 283 10.51 -2.80 15.47
C GLY A 283 11.20 -2.63 16.82
N ILE A 284 11.40 -1.39 17.28
CA ILE A 284 11.95 -1.09 18.60
C ILE A 284 10.97 -1.53 19.70
N GLY A 285 9.67 -1.31 19.51
CA GLY A 285 8.63 -1.90 20.36
C GLY A 285 8.44 -1.30 21.75
N THR A 286 9.25 -0.33 22.16
CA THR A 286 9.03 0.42 23.42
C THR A 286 7.76 1.27 23.33
N THR A 287 7.21 1.67 24.48
CA THR A 287 6.02 2.53 24.53
C THR A 287 6.24 3.87 23.81
N LEU A 288 7.44 4.46 23.96
CA LEU A 288 7.83 5.67 23.23
C LEU A 288 7.93 5.43 21.72
N ALA A 289 8.56 4.34 21.30
CA ALA A 289 8.70 4.02 19.87
C ALA A 289 7.36 3.73 19.20
N LEU A 290 6.45 3.01 19.87
CA LEU A 290 5.10 2.75 19.38
C LEU A 290 4.27 4.03 19.31
N ASN A 291 4.32 4.89 20.32
CA ASN A 291 3.71 6.22 20.26
C ASN A 291 4.28 7.05 19.12
N GLY A 292 5.59 6.99 18.89
CA GLY A 292 6.25 7.63 17.75
C GLY A 292 5.74 7.11 16.41
N ALA A 293 5.64 5.80 16.23
CA ALA A 293 5.13 5.21 14.99
C ALA A 293 3.66 5.60 14.71
N VAL A 294 2.80 5.56 15.74
CA VAL A 294 1.37 5.89 15.62
C VAL A 294 1.16 7.38 15.40
N SER A 295 1.82 8.25 16.17
CA SER A 295 1.75 9.71 15.99
C SER A 295 2.32 10.14 14.64
N HIS A 296 3.38 9.47 14.17
CA HIS A 296 3.95 9.74 12.85
C HIS A 296 3.02 9.28 11.73
N ALA A 297 2.37 8.12 11.86
CA ALA A 297 1.35 7.68 10.92
C ALA A 297 0.18 8.67 10.85
N PHE A 298 -0.27 9.20 11.99
CA PHE A 298 -1.31 10.22 12.07
C PHE A 298 -0.91 11.50 11.30
N ASN A 299 0.28 12.00 11.58
CA ASN A 299 0.78 13.23 10.97
C ASN A 299 1.10 13.06 9.48
N ASP A 300 1.64 11.91 9.07
CA ASP A 300 1.97 11.61 7.68
C ASP A 300 0.74 11.66 6.79
N VAL A 301 -0.39 11.09 7.23
CA VAL A 301 -1.64 11.19 6.45
C VAL A 301 -2.00 12.65 6.14
N ILE A 302 -1.81 13.56 7.09
CA ILE A 302 -2.17 14.97 6.97
C ILE A 302 -1.17 15.72 6.08
N PHE A 303 0.13 15.74 6.43
CA PHE A 303 1.12 16.53 5.68
C PHE A 303 1.39 15.93 4.30
N LYS A 304 1.33 14.60 4.15
CA LYS A 304 1.50 13.94 2.85
C LYS A 304 0.28 14.16 1.97
N GLY A 305 -0.92 14.08 2.56
CA GLY A 305 -2.16 14.47 1.91
C GLY A 305 -2.08 15.89 1.37
N LEU A 306 -1.58 16.85 2.17
CA LEU A 306 -1.38 18.25 1.75
C LEU A 306 -0.42 18.39 0.56
N LEU A 307 0.71 17.68 0.56
CA LEU A 307 1.65 17.70 -0.55
C LEU A 307 1.09 17.07 -1.83
N PHE A 308 0.39 15.94 -1.72
CA PHE A 308 -0.30 15.33 -2.86
C PHE A 308 -1.44 16.21 -3.39
N MET A 309 -2.18 16.90 -2.52
CA MET A 309 -3.17 17.90 -2.91
C MET A 309 -2.51 19.10 -3.61
N SER A 310 -1.35 19.56 -3.13
CA SER A 310 -0.61 20.68 -3.74
C SER A 310 -0.14 20.32 -5.15
N MET A 311 0.51 19.17 -5.33
CA MET A 311 0.93 18.70 -6.66
C MET A 311 -0.26 18.31 -7.53
N GLY A 312 -1.34 17.85 -6.91
CA GLY A 312 -2.62 17.61 -7.57
C GLY A 312 -3.24 18.90 -8.15
N ALA A 313 -3.20 20.00 -7.40
CA ALA A 313 -3.65 21.31 -7.84
C ALA A 313 -2.79 21.83 -9.00
N VAL A 314 -1.47 21.70 -8.91
CA VAL A 314 -0.55 22.04 -10.01
C VAL A 314 -0.88 21.24 -11.27
N LEU A 315 -1.05 19.92 -11.16
CA LEU A 315 -1.43 19.07 -12.30
C LEU A 315 -2.80 19.45 -12.86
N HIS A 316 -3.77 19.75 -12.00
CA HIS A 316 -5.12 20.13 -12.41
C HIS A 316 -5.13 21.44 -13.22
N MET A 317 -4.36 22.44 -12.78
CA MET A 317 -4.35 23.76 -13.41
C MET A 317 -3.41 23.83 -14.62
N THR A 318 -2.25 23.17 -14.58
CA THR A 318 -1.21 23.27 -15.63
C THR A 318 -1.25 22.13 -16.64
N GLY A 319 -1.83 20.98 -16.29
CA GLY A 319 -1.72 19.75 -17.08
C GLY A 319 -0.33 19.11 -17.11
N LYS A 320 0.63 19.63 -16.33
CA LYS A 320 2.04 19.19 -16.27
C LYS A 320 2.40 18.79 -14.83
N ILE A 321 3.37 17.89 -14.69
CA ILE A 321 3.82 17.41 -13.37
C ILE A 321 5.33 17.16 -13.27
N ASN A 322 6.05 17.18 -14.39
CA ASN A 322 7.50 17.05 -14.39
C ASN A 322 8.12 18.35 -13.87
N GLY A 323 9.09 18.25 -12.95
CA GLY A 323 9.85 19.40 -12.45
C GLY A 323 10.51 20.19 -13.58
N SER A 324 11.03 19.49 -14.59
CA SER A 324 11.64 20.09 -15.78
C SER A 324 10.69 20.97 -16.62
N ASP A 325 9.38 20.74 -16.54
CA ASP A 325 8.38 21.46 -17.35
C ASP A 325 7.65 22.55 -16.54
N LEU A 326 7.98 22.69 -15.25
CA LEU A 326 7.33 23.58 -14.29
C LEU A 326 8.31 24.64 -13.75
N GLY A 327 7.74 25.65 -13.08
CA GLY A 327 8.47 26.72 -12.41
C GLY A 327 7.87 28.10 -12.69
N GLY A 328 8.14 29.06 -11.79
CA GLY A 328 7.58 30.41 -11.80
C GLY A 328 6.12 30.53 -11.32
N LEU A 329 5.50 29.43 -10.87
CA LEU A 329 4.09 29.39 -10.47
C LEU A 329 3.78 30.17 -9.18
N TYR A 330 4.77 30.57 -8.38
CA TYR A 330 4.53 31.40 -7.19
C TYR A 330 3.84 32.73 -7.53
N LYS A 331 4.03 33.24 -8.76
CA LYS A 331 3.43 34.49 -9.24
C LYS A 331 1.95 34.34 -9.56
N THR A 332 1.51 33.15 -9.94
CA THR A 332 0.17 32.91 -10.51
C THR A 332 -0.71 32.02 -9.63
N MET A 333 -0.11 31.16 -8.80
CA MET A 333 -0.77 30.29 -7.83
C MET A 333 -0.25 30.51 -6.38
N PRO A 334 -0.19 31.75 -5.87
CA PRO A 334 0.46 32.07 -4.61
C PRO A 334 -0.15 31.33 -3.40
N LYS A 335 -1.47 31.08 -3.39
CA LYS A 335 -2.12 30.37 -2.27
C LYS A 335 -1.68 28.91 -2.25
N THR A 336 -1.66 28.26 -3.41
CA THR A 336 -1.16 26.89 -3.57
C THR A 336 0.31 26.79 -3.15
N THR A 337 1.13 27.80 -3.49
CA THR A 337 2.54 27.85 -3.06
C THR A 337 2.69 27.88 -1.56
N ILE A 338 1.97 28.76 -0.84
CA ILE A 338 2.04 28.86 0.62
C ILE A 338 1.62 27.54 1.27
N LEU A 339 0.52 26.95 0.81
CA LEU A 339 0.02 25.67 1.34
C LEU A 339 1.00 24.52 1.08
N CYS A 340 1.66 24.52 -0.09
CA CYS A 340 2.71 23.55 -0.39
C CYS A 340 3.94 23.73 0.53
N ILE A 341 4.35 24.97 0.81
CA ILE A 341 5.45 25.27 1.73
C ILE A 341 5.13 24.78 3.14
N ILE A 342 3.89 24.95 3.61
CA ILE A 342 3.46 24.41 4.92
C ILE A 342 3.57 22.88 4.94
N GLY A 343 3.11 22.19 3.89
CA GLY A 343 3.28 20.75 3.77
C GLY A 343 4.76 20.33 3.74
N ALA A 344 5.58 21.07 3.02
CA ALA A 344 7.02 20.85 2.88
C ALA A 344 7.78 21.07 4.20
N ALA A 345 7.44 22.11 4.96
CA ALA A 345 7.97 22.35 6.30
C ALA A 345 7.55 21.24 7.28
N SER A 346 6.29 20.79 7.18
CA SER A 346 5.76 19.73 8.03
C SER A 346 6.42 18.37 7.80
N ILE A 347 6.57 17.92 6.55
CA ILE A 347 7.27 16.64 6.26
C ILE A 347 8.76 16.70 6.65
N SER A 348 9.35 17.88 6.59
CA SER A 348 10.76 18.13 6.93
C SER A 348 11.00 18.35 8.43
N ALA A 349 9.96 18.25 9.26
CA ALA A 349 10.06 18.42 10.70
C ALA A 349 10.65 19.78 11.11
N PHE A 350 10.17 20.88 10.51
CA PHE A 350 10.45 22.21 11.04
C PHE A 350 9.79 22.40 12.42
N PRO A 351 10.44 23.10 13.38
CA PRO A 351 9.81 23.49 14.63
C PRO A 351 8.44 24.14 14.37
N LEU A 352 7.45 23.89 15.25
CA LEU A 352 6.06 24.33 15.11
C LEU A 352 5.21 23.57 14.07
N PHE A 353 5.73 22.51 13.45
CA PHE A 353 4.96 21.64 12.55
C PHE A 353 4.88 20.19 13.04
N SER A 354 3.87 19.46 12.60
CA SER A 354 3.54 18.11 13.10
C SER A 354 4.64 17.05 12.90
N GLY A 355 5.46 17.18 11.85
CA GLY A 355 6.59 16.27 11.64
C GLY A 355 7.65 16.37 12.74
N PHE A 356 7.86 17.56 13.30
CA PHE A 356 8.80 17.81 14.41
C PHE A 356 8.39 17.05 15.67
N VAL A 357 7.09 17.03 15.93
CA VAL A 357 6.48 16.40 17.11
C VAL A 357 6.53 14.87 17.05
N SER A 358 6.34 14.29 15.86
CA SER A 358 6.18 12.84 15.72
C SER A 358 7.47 12.08 15.42
N LYS A 359 8.34 12.60 14.54
CA LYS A 359 9.58 11.90 14.17
C LYS A 359 10.55 11.77 15.33
N SER A 360 10.56 12.79 16.18
CA SER A 360 11.50 12.89 17.29
C SER A 360 11.31 11.76 18.31
N MET A 361 10.09 11.26 18.53
CA MET A 361 9.83 10.12 19.42
C MET A 361 10.55 8.86 18.96
N VAL A 362 10.46 8.52 17.66
CA VAL A 362 11.13 7.33 17.10
C VAL A 362 12.64 7.50 17.16
N MET A 363 13.15 8.70 16.88
CA MET A 363 14.58 9.00 16.97
C MET A 363 15.10 8.93 18.41
N SER A 364 14.37 9.48 19.38
CA SER A 364 14.69 9.39 20.80
C SER A 364 14.69 7.94 21.27
N ALA A 365 13.66 7.16 20.94
CA ALA A 365 13.59 5.75 21.30
C ALA A 365 14.74 4.92 20.68
N ALA A 366 15.15 5.23 19.44
CA ALA A 366 16.29 4.55 18.82
C ALA A 366 17.60 4.82 19.56
N LEU A 367 17.82 6.04 20.08
CA LEU A 367 19.00 6.36 20.89
C LEU A 367 18.93 5.71 22.28
N GLU A 368 17.76 5.76 22.94
CA GLU A 368 17.57 5.19 24.29
C GLU A 368 17.80 3.68 24.31
N GLU A 369 17.40 2.97 23.25
CA GLU A 369 17.58 1.52 23.11
C GLU A 369 18.92 1.12 22.47
N GLY A 370 19.86 2.07 22.27
CA GLY A 370 21.23 1.79 21.80
C GLY A 370 21.36 1.49 20.30
N TYR A 371 20.37 1.85 19.49
CA TYR A 371 20.41 1.71 18.03
C TYR A 371 21.11 2.89 17.33
N ASP A 372 22.34 3.21 17.74
CA ASP A 372 23.08 4.41 17.28
C ASP A 372 23.21 4.49 15.75
N TRP A 373 23.55 3.37 15.09
CA TRP A 373 23.66 3.32 13.63
C TRP A 373 22.32 3.55 12.93
N ILE A 374 21.23 3.02 13.50
CA ILE A 374 19.88 3.24 12.96
C ILE A 374 19.50 4.70 13.15
N TRP A 375 19.79 5.30 14.31
CA TRP A 375 19.58 6.71 14.55
C TRP A 375 20.31 7.59 13.53
N LEU A 376 21.59 7.29 13.21
CA LEU A 376 22.33 7.98 12.15
C LEU A 376 21.68 7.82 10.77
N MET A 377 21.15 6.64 10.46
CA MET A 377 20.39 6.40 9.23
C MET A 377 19.09 7.21 9.18
N LEU A 378 18.35 7.30 10.30
CA LEU A 378 17.15 8.12 10.42
C LEU A 378 17.46 9.63 10.31
N LEU A 379 18.60 10.06 10.84
CA LEU A 379 19.09 11.43 10.72
C LEU A 379 19.42 11.76 9.25
N PHE A 380 20.19 10.89 8.59
CA PHE A 380 20.45 10.99 7.15
C PHE A 380 19.14 11.02 6.35
N ALA A 381 18.19 10.16 6.69
CA ALA A 381 16.90 10.12 6.02
C ALA A 381 16.08 11.40 6.20
N SER A 382 16.13 12.00 7.38
CA SER A 382 15.48 13.29 7.68
C SER A 382 16.06 14.43 6.83
N ALA A 383 17.39 14.49 6.70
CA ALA A 383 18.06 15.44 5.81
C ALA A 383 17.69 15.18 4.34
N GLY A 384 17.65 13.92 3.92
CA GLY A 384 17.22 13.53 2.58
C GLY A 384 15.78 13.94 2.27
N VAL A 385 14.85 13.78 3.21
CA VAL A 385 13.45 14.22 3.11
C VAL A 385 13.35 15.73 2.95
N PHE A 386 14.08 16.49 3.76
CA PHE A 386 14.10 17.93 3.59
C PHE A 386 14.62 18.33 2.20
N HIS A 387 15.62 17.64 1.68
CA HIS A 387 16.12 17.88 0.33
C HIS A 387 15.07 17.60 -0.76
N HIS A 388 14.52 16.38 -0.86
CA HIS A 388 13.64 16.02 -1.98
C HIS A 388 12.17 16.47 -1.80
N ALA A 389 11.63 16.49 -0.59
CA ALA A 389 10.24 16.89 -0.35
C ALA A 389 10.12 18.31 0.18
N GLY A 390 11.09 18.75 1.01
CA GLY A 390 11.13 20.10 1.59
C GLY A 390 11.55 21.17 0.58
N ILE A 391 12.61 20.91 -0.20
CA ILE A 391 13.20 21.88 -1.12
C ILE A 391 12.79 21.59 -2.55
N LYS A 392 13.12 20.40 -3.08
CA LYS A 392 12.96 20.09 -4.51
C LYS A 392 11.52 20.28 -4.99
N ILE A 393 10.52 19.74 -4.29
CA ILE A 393 9.11 19.89 -4.72
C ILE A 393 8.67 21.36 -4.80
N PRO A 394 8.74 22.16 -3.71
CA PRO A 394 8.36 23.58 -3.81
C PRO A 394 9.23 24.37 -4.80
N TYR A 395 10.53 24.08 -4.86
CA TYR A 395 11.47 24.77 -5.73
C TYR A 395 11.10 24.55 -7.21
N PHE A 396 11.03 23.30 -7.67
CA PHE A 396 10.76 23.02 -9.09
C PHE A 396 9.31 23.33 -9.50
N ALA A 397 8.33 23.13 -8.62
CA ALA A 397 6.96 23.50 -8.95
C ALA A 397 6.77 25.02 -9.02
N PHE A 398 7.32 25.78 -8.07
CA PHE A 398 6.98 27.19 -7.90
C PHE A 398 8.11 28.16 -8.18
N PHE A 399 9.34 27.92 -7.73
CA PHE A 399 10.42 28.92 -7.67
C PHE A 399 11.57 28.75 -8.69
N ALA A 400 11.59 27.67 -9.46
CA ALA A 400 12.60 27.41 -10.48
C ALA A 400 12.46 28.37 -11.67
N HIS A 401 12.96 27.98 -12.84
CA HIS A 401 12.85 28.77 -14.07
C HIS A 401 11.40 29.15 -14.40
N ASP A 402 11.18 30.32 -15.00
CA ASP A 402 9.83 30.71 -15.43
C ASP A 402 9.44 29.90 -16.67
N SER A 403 8.53 28.95 -16.48
CA SER A 403 8.03 28.06 -17.54
C SER A 403 7.10 28.76 -18.55
N GLY A 404 6.74 30.03 -18.31
CA GLY A 404 5.78 30.77 -19.13
C GLY A 404 4.33 30.35 -18.93
N ILE A 405 4.05 29.37 -18.06
CA ILE A 405 2.70 28.92 -17.74
C ILE A 405 2.01 29.99 -16.88
N ARG A 406 0.81 30.42 -17.29
CA ARG A 406 0.01 31.43 -16.60
C ARG A 406 -1.39 30.89 -16.33
N VAL A 407 -1.56 30.29 -15.16
CA VAL A 407 -2.82 29.68 -14.69
C VAL A 407 -3.18 30.24 -13.32
N SER A 408 -4.47 30.29 -13.01
CA SER A 408 -4.95 30.76 -11.70
C SER A 408 -4.81 29.68 -10.62
N ASP A 409 -4.93 30.09 -9.35
CA ASP A 409 -5.12 29.16 -8.24
C ASP A 409 -6.34 28.23 -8.48
N PRO A 410 -6.32 27.01 -7.93
CA PRO A 410 -7.35 26.00 -8.17
C PRO A 410 -8.71 26.39 -7.55
N PRO A 411 -9.78 25.65 -7.88
CA PRO A 411 -11.10 25.81 -7.28
C PRO A 411 -11.08 25.94 -5.75
N LYS A 412 -11.99 26.77 -5.21
CA LYS A 412 -12.03 27.12 -3.78
C LYS A 412 -12.10 25.91 -2.85
N ASN A 413 -12.79 24.83 -3.25
CA ASN A 413 -12.88 23.61 -2.45
C ASN A 413 -11.53 22.89 -2.32
N MET A 414 -10.69 22.90 -3.37
CA MET A 414 -9.34 22.34 -3.29
C MET A 414 -8.48 23.15 -2.32
N LEU A 415 -8.50 24.48 -2.43
CA LEU A 415 -7.78 25.37 -1.51
C LEU A 415 -8.28 25.21 -0.06
N PHE A 416 -9.59 25.07 0.15
CA PHE A 416 -10.16 24.89 1.48
C PHE A 416 -9.72 23.57 2.13
N ALA A 417 -9.76 22.46 1.40
CA ALA A 417 -9.24 21.18 1.88
C ALA A 417 -7.75 21.25 2.24
N MET A 418 -6.95 21.89 1.39
CA MET A 418 -5.52 22.11 1.65
C MET A 418 -5.29 23.00 2.88
N ALA A 419 -6.10 24.05 3.05
CA ALA A 419 -6.00 24.94 4.21
C ALA A 419 -6.34 24.21 5.53
N ILE A 420 -7.34 23.31 5.53
CA ILE A 420 -7.64 22.46 6.70
C ILE A 420 -6.42 21.60 7.05
N ALA A 421 -5.86 20.89 6.06
CA ALA A 421 -4.68 20.05 6.30
C ALA A 421 -3.47 20.87 6.79
N ALA A 422 -3.24 22.05 6.20
CA ALA A 422 -2.18 22.97 6.63
C ALA A 422 -2.39 23.47 8.06
N GLY A 423 -3.62 23.84 8.41
CA GLY A 423 -4.00 24.23 9.76
C GLY A 423 -3.76 23.13 10.78
N LEU A 424 -4.12 21.88 10.46
CA LEU A 424 -3.86 20.72 11.31
C LEU A 424 -2.36 20.45 11.49
N CYS A 425 -1.55 20.56 10.44
CA CYS A 425 -0.09 20.41 10.54
C CYS A 425 0.53 21.41 11.51
N MET A 426 0.08 22.67 11.48
CA MET A 426 0.55 23.71 12.41
C MET A 426 -0.04 23.54 13.81
N ALA A 427 -1.33 23.22 13.94
CA ALA A 427 -1.99 23.07 15.23
C ALA A 427 -1.35 21.94 16.06
N ILE A 428 -1.07 20.79 15.44
CA ILE A 428 -0.38 19.67 16.10
C ILE A 428 1.05 20.05 16.47
N GLY A 429 1.73 20.81 15.60
CA GLY A 429 3.07 21.31 15.88
C GLY A 429 3.10 22.26 17.07
N ILE A 430 2.24 23.27 17.08
CA ILE A 430 2.18 24.32 18.13
C ILE A 430 1.65 23.76 19.45
N TYR A 431 0.68 22.84 19.42
CA TYR A 431 0.07 22.25 20.61
C TYR A 431 0.10 20.71 20.58
N PRO A 432 1.27 20.08 20.82
CA PRO A 432 1.45 18.63 20.76
C PRO A 432 0.57 17.83 21.71
N SER A 433 0.23 18.42 22.87
CA SER A 433 -0.53 17.74 23.92
C SER A 433 -1.93 17.28 23.47
N ALA A 434 -2.54 17.96 22.49
CA ALA A 434 -3.80 17.53 21.89
C ALA A 434 -3.68 16.19 21.14
N LEU A 435 -2.52 15.92 20.52
CA LEU A 435 -2.25 14.63 19.90
C LEU A 435 -1.81 13.61 20.95
N TYR A 436 -0.98 14.00 21.91
CA TYR A 436 -0.41 13.07 22.89
C TYR A 436 -1.43 12.49 23.86
N SER A 437 -2.44 13.28 24.25
CA SER A 437 -3.53 12.80 25.10
C SER A 437 -4.36 11.68 24.48
N LEU A 438 -4.28 11.56 23.15
CA LEU A 438 -4.97 10.55 22.37
C LEU A 438 -4.11 9.29 22.13
N LEU A 439 -2.80 9.36 22.35
CA LEU A 439 -1.90 8.25 22.07
C LEU A 439 -2.14 7.04 23.01
N PRO A 440 -1.77 5.83 22.57
CA PRO A 440 -2.01 4.62 23.37
C PRO A 440 -1.37 4.64 24.77
N TYR A 441 -0.18 5.23 24.88
CA TYR A 441 0.62 5.27 26.11
C TYR A 441 0.89 6.71 26.57
N ASP A 442 0.94 6.96 27.88
CA ASP A 442 1.46 8.22 28.41
C ASP A 442 2.96 8.08 28.65
N THR A 443 3.77 8.79 27.87
CA THR A 443 5.23 8.72 27.91
C THR A 443 5.87 9.97 28.50
N GLY A 444 5.09 11.00 28.84
CA GLY A 444 5.63 12.28 29.34
C GLY A 444 6.59 13.00 28.37
N TYR A 445 6.63 12.60 27.10
CA TYR A 445 7.61 13.10 26.13
C TYR A 445 7.36 14.57 25.77
N ASN A 446 8.41 15.39 25.81
CA ASN A 446 8.34 16.79 25.38
C ASN A 446 9.15 17.01 24.09
N PRO A 447 8.51 17.30 22.94
CA PRO A 447 9.22 17.52 21.69
C PRO A 447 9.99 18.85 21.68
N TYR A 448 9.67 19.80 22.56
CA TYR A 448 10.31 21.12 22.61
C TYR A 448 11.48 21.19 23.59
N ASP A 449 12.12 20.07 23.85
CA ASP A 449 13.40 20.07 24.57
C ASP A 449 14.48 20.83 23.78
N ALA A 450 15.35 21.54 24.50
CA ALA A 450 16.39 22.38 23.90
C ALA A 450 17.35 21.58 23.00
N THR A 451 17.68 20.34 23.39
CA THR A 451 18.58 19.49 22.60
C THR A 451 17.95 19.08 21.28
N HIS A 452 16.66 18.73 21.29
CA HIS A 452 15.93 18.33 20.10
C HIS A 452 15.73 19.52 19.14
N VAL A 453 15.32 20.69 19.67
CA VAL A 453 15.18 21.91 18.86
C VAL A 453 16.51 22.30 18.21
N LEU A 454 17.62 22.25 18.96
CA LEU A 454 18.96 22.54 18.44
C LEU A 454 19.37 21.53 17.35
N ALA A 455 19.26 20.23 17.61
CA ALA A 455 19.66 19.20 16.67
C ALA A 455 18.88 19.30 15.35
N GLN A 456 17.58 19.51 15.43
CA GLN A 456 16.73 19.61 14.24
C GLN A 456 16.99 20.89 13.44
N THR A 457 17.18 22.03 14.12
CA THR A 457 17.52 23.30 13.44
C THR A 457 18.89 23.23 12.77
N GLN A 458 19.89 22.60 13.39
CA GLN A 458 21.19 22.33 12.79
C GLN A 458 21.05 21.43 11.55
N LEU A 459 20.30 20.33 11.65
CA LEU A 459 20.08 19.42 10.51
C LEU A 459 19.45 20.16 9.32
N LEU A 460 18.42 20.97 9.56
CA LEU A 460 17.76 21.77 8.53
C LEU A 460 18.71 22.81 7.93
N PHE A 461 19.46 23.52 8.77
CA PHE A 461 20.43 24.53 8.34
C PHE A 461 21.54 23.93 7.47
N PHE A 462 22.21 22.88 7.93
CA PHE A 462 23.31 22.25 7.20
C PHE A 462 22.84 21.54 5.93
N SER A 463 21.65 20.94 5.94
CA SER A 463 21.06 20.36 4.73
C SER A 463 20.69 21.44 3.70
N ALA A 464 20.14 22.58 4.13
CA ALA A 464 19.86 23.72 3.26
C ALA A 464 21.17 24.31 2.69
N LEU A 465 22.19 24.47 3.54
CA LEU A 465 23.51 24.95 3.14
C LEU A 465 24.15 24.04 2.08
N ALA A 466 24.07 22.72 2.27
CA ALA A 466 24.57 21.75 1.30
C ALA A 466 23.85 21.87 -0.04
N PHE A 467 22.52 21.99 -0.04
CA PHE A 467 21.73 22.20 -1.27
C PHE A 467 22.13 23.50 -1.98
N VAL A 468 22.16 24.63 -1.26
CA VAL A 468 22.53 25.93 -1.82
C VAL A 468 23.94 25.90 -2.40
N TRP A 469 24.89 25.29 -1.69
CA TRP A 469 26.27 25.15 -2.16
C TRP A 469 26.37 24.30 -3.43
N LEU A 470 25.65 23.16 -3.50
CA LEU A 470 25.61 22.31 -4.70
C LEU A 470 25.04 23.07 -5.91
N ASN A 471 23.99 23.86 -5.69
CA ASN A 471 23.37 24.65 -6.75
C ASN A 471 24.30 25.77 -7.23
N LEU A 472 24.92 26.53 -6.32
CA LEU A 472 25.89 27.59 -6.65
C LEU A 472 27.14 27.07 -7.38
N ARG A 473 27.55 25.82 -7.11
CA ARG A 473 28.67 25.16 -7.79
C ARG A 473 28.28 24.51 -9.13
N GLY A 474 27.02 24.55 -9.52
CA GLY A 474 26.52 23.86 -10.72
C GLY A 474 26.68 22.32 -10.64
N LYS A 475 26.88 21.77 -9.44
CA LYS A 475 27.04 20.33 -9.19
C LYS A 475 25.74 19.65 -8.79
N TYR A 476 24.66 20.42 -8.64
CA TYR A 476 23.34 19.86 -8.39
C TYR A 476 22.93 19.00 -9.60
N PRO A 477 22.49 17.74 -9.40
CA PRO A 477 22.15 16.86 -10.50
C PRO A 477 21.12 17.53 -11.43
N PRO A 478 21.42 17.68 -12.74
CA PRO A 478 20.43 18.21 -13.67
C PRO A 478 19.26 17.23 -13.76
N GLU A 479 18.04 17.76 -13.79
CA GLU A 479 16.85 16.94 -13.95
C GLU A 479 16.77 16.44 -15.40
N LEU A 480 17.40 15.30 -15.64
CA LEU A 480 17.34 14.62 -16.93
C LEU A 480 15.95 13.99 -17.09
N ARG A 481 15.41 14.07 -18.30
CA ARG A 481 14.24 13.27 -18.70
C ARG A 481 14.65 11.80 -18.79
N SER A 482 14.73 11.15 -17.64
CA SER A 482 15.14 9.76 -17.51
C SER A 482 14.07 8.95 -16.78
N THR A 483 13.90 7.69 -17.19
CA THR A 483 13.10 6.73 -16.44
C THR A 483 13.98 6.09 -15.37
N ASN A 484 13.61 6.24 -14.10
CA ASN A 484 14.30 5.56 -13.02
C ASN A 484 14.14 4.04 -13.13
N LEU A 485 15.28 3.35 -13.21
CA LEU A 485 15.34 1.89 -13.15
C LEU A 485 15.43 1.49 -11.68
N ASP A 486 14.35 0.93 -11.16
CA ASP A 486 14.26 0.46 -9.78
C ASP A 486 14.43 -1.08 -9.74
N PHE A 487 14.23 -1.69 -8.58
CA PHE A 487 14.07 -3.13 -8.42
C PHE A 487 12.97 -3.72 -9.33
N ASP A 488 12.09 -2.86 -9.85
CA ASP A 488 11.10 -3.22 -10.86
C ASP A 488 11.70 -3.89 -12.10
N TRP A 489 12.91 -3.50 -12.49
CA TRP A 489 13.63 -4.11 -13.60
C TRP A 489 13.87 -5.61 -13.39
N VAL A 490 14.12 -6.04 -12.14
CA VAL A 490 14.43 -7.43 -11.80
C VAL A 490 13.25 -8.32 -12.15
N TYR A 491 12.04 -8.02 -11.66
CA TYR A 491 10.88 -8.87 -11.96
C TYR A 491 10.18 -8.50 -13.27
N ARG A 492 10.39 -7.31 -13.86
CA ARG A 492 9.81 -6.93 -15.17
C ARG A 492 10.63 -7.41 -16.36
N ARG A 493 11.96 -7.50 -16.24
CA ARG A 493 12.84 -7.86 -17.35
C ARG A 493 13.73 -9.06 -17.05
N ALA A 494 14.43 -9.08 -15.92
CA ALA A 494 15.38 -10.15 -15.65
C ALA A 494 14.67 -11.50 -15.42
N MET A 495 13.71 -11.54 -14.49
CA MET A 495 13.01 -12.76 -14.11
C MET A 495 12.21 -13.38 -15.26
N PRO A 496 11.42 -12.64 -16.07
CA PRO A 496 10.72 -13.24 -17.21
C PRO A 496 11.68 -13.78 -18.27
N ARG A 497 12.82 -13.11 -18.52
CA ARG A 497 13.84 -13.61 -19.46
C ARG A 497 14.51 -14.88 -18.97
N VAL A 498 14.85 -14.93 -17.68
CA VAL A 498 15.43 -16.12 -17.06
C VAL A 498 14.43 -17.27 -17.08
N LEU A 499 13.18 -17.03 -16.67
CA LEU A 499 12.12 -18.03 -16.69
C LEU A 499 11.82 -18.51 -18.11
N GLN A 500 11.71 -17.62 -19.10
CA GLN A 500 11.52 -18.02 -20.50
C GLN A 500 12.70 -18.85 -21.01
N SER A 501 13.94 -18.48 -20.65
CA SER A 501 15.12 -19.28 -21.00
C SER A 501 15.09 -20.66 -20.35
N MET A 502 14.72 -20.74 -19.07
CA MET A 502 14.56 -22.00 -18.34
C MET A 502 13.44 -22.86 -18.95
N PHE A 503 12.25 -22.30 -19.18
CA PHE A 503 11.14 -23.01 -19.83
C PHE A 503 11.52 -23.48 -21.23
N ASN A 504 12.13 -22.62 -22.06
CA ASN A 504 12.59 -23.04 -23.39
C ASN A 504 13.61 -24.19 -23.31
N THR A 505 14.46 -24.21 -22.29
CA THR A 505 15.41 -25.30 -22.05
C THR A 505 14.67 -26.57 -21.62
N ILE A 506 13.77 -26.49 -20.64
CA ILE A 506 12.93 -27.61 -20.17
C ILE A 506 12.15 -28.22 -21.34
N TRP A 507 11.49 -27.39 -22.15
CA TRP A 507 10.68 -27.85 -23.29
C TRP A 507 11.52 -28.48 -24.39
N LYS A 508 12.73 -27.97 -24.66
CA LYS A 508 13.69 -28.62 -25.57
C LYS A 508 14.13 -29.98 -25.05
N THR A 509 14.48 -30.06 -23.76
CA THR A 509 14.91 -31.31 -23.14
C THR A 509 13.78 -32.33 -23.10
N ASP A 510 12.56 -31.93 -22.74
CA ASP A 510 11.36 -32.77 -22.79
C ASP A 510 11.09 -33.28 -24.21
N GLY A 511 11.20 -32.40 -25.23
CA GLY A 511 11.08 -32.79 -26.63
C GLY A 511 12.10 -33.87 -27.03
N ILE A 512 13.37 -33.67 -26.71
CA ILE A 512 14.44 -34.65 -27.00
C ILE A 512 14.18 -35.99 -26.30
N VAL A 513 13.78 -35.97 -25.03
CA VAL A 513 13.49 -37.19 -24.26
C VAL A 513 12.27 -37.91 -24.85
N ARG A 514 11.20 -37.17 -25.14
CA ARG A 514 9.97 -37.69 -25.74
C ARG A 514 10.23 -38.29 -27.11
N ASP A 515 11.06 -37.66 -27.94
CA ASP A 515 11.41 -38.16 -29.27
C ASP A 515 12.30 -39.41 -29.18
N LYS A 516 13.25 -39.47 -28.24
CA LYS A 516 14.02 -40.69 -27.97
C LYS A 516 13.14 -41.85 -27.48
N ILE A 517 12.20 -41.58 -26.60
CA ILE A 517 11.25 -42.58 -26.10
C ILE A 517 10.35 -43.06 -27.24
N LYS A 518 9.79 -42.15 -28.04
CA LYS A 518 8.99 -42.49 -29.22
C LYS A 518 9.80 -43.28 -30.24
N ALA A 519 11.04 -42.90 -30.53
CA ALA A 519 11.92 -43.63 -31.44
C ALA A 519 12.21 -45.04 -30.93
N LYS A 520 12.45 -45.21 -29.62
CA LYS A 520 12.66 -46.52 -29.00
C LYS A 520 11.39 -47.38 -28.98
N LEU A 521 10.23 -46.78 -28.72
CA LEU A 521 8.93 -47.44 -28.82
C LEU A 521 8.61 -47.86 -30.25
N ASN A 522 8.83 -46.97 -31.22
CA ASN A 522 8.63 -47.27 -32.64
C ASN A 522 9.60 -48.34 -33.14
N PHE A 523 10.87 -48.28 -32.73
CA PHE A 523 11.85 -49.31 -33.03
C PHE A 523 11.46 -50.66 -32.42
N SER A 524 11.02 -50.67 -31.16
CA SER A 524 10.55 -51.90 -30.50
C SER A 524 9.30 -52.43 -31.21
N SER A 525 8.32 -51.57 -31.51
CA SER A 525 7.10 -51.92 -32.23
C SER A 525 7.41 -52.50 -33.61
N ASN A 526 8.31 -51.88 -34.38
CA ASN A 526 8.71 -52.36 -35.69
C ASN A 526 9.50 -53.67 -35.61
N TYR A 527 10.40 -53.81 -34.63
CA TYR A 527 11.13 -55.05 -34.38
C TYR A 527 10.19 -56.21 -34.02
N PHE A 528 9.19 -55.96 -33.16
CA PHE A 528 8.16 -56.95 -32.84
C PHE A 528 7.24 -57.22 -34.03
N ALA A 529 6.92 -56.22 -34.85
CA ALA A 529 6.12 -56.39 -36.07
C ALA A 529 6.84 -57.24 -37.12
N GLU A 530 8.14 -57.02 -37.35
CA GLU A 530 8.95 -57.81 -38.27
C GLU A 530 9.16 -59.24 -37.76
N LYS A 531 9.41 -59.43 -36.46
CA LYS A 531 9.55 -60.75 -35.86
C LYS A 531 8.22 -61.53 -35.88
N ASN A 532 7.10 -60.82 -35.77
CA ASN A 532 5.76 -61.37 -35.91
C ASN A 532 5.25 -61.44 -37.36
N ASN A 533 6.02 -61.10 -38.40
CA ASN A 533 5.52 -61.21 -39.79
C ASN A 533 5.14 -62.64 -40.22
N ARG A 534 5.57 -63.68 -39.49
CA ARG A 534 5.05 -65.05 -39.67
C ARG A 534 3.71 -65.31 -38.94
N VAL A 535 3.40 -64.56 -37.89
CA VAL A 535 2.19 -64.73 -37.06
C VAL A 535 1.09 -63.71 -37.46
N SER A 536 1.49 -62.52 -37.90
CA SER A 536 0.66 -61.44 -38.44
C SER A 536 -0.06 -61.84 -39.74
N GLY A 537 0.60 -62.57 -40.65
CA GLY A 537 -0.05 -63.07 -41.88
C GLY A 537 -1.13 -64.14 -41.63
N LEU A 538 -1.10 -64.83 -40.48
CA LEU A 538 -2.10 -65.81 -40.08
C LEU A 538 -3.28 -65.16 -39.32
N LEU A 539 -3.03 -64.09 -38.55
CA LEU A 539 -4.05 -63.36 -37.78
C LEU A 539 -4.70 -62.19 -38.56
N SER A 540 -4.16 -61.80 -39.71
CA SER A 540 -4.72 -60.72 -40.55
C SER A 540 -5.76 -61.19 -41.58
N LYS A 541 -6.10 -62.48 -41.61
CA LYS A 541 -7.31 -62.92 -42.32
C LYS A 541 -8.54 -62.40 -41.58
N SER A 542 -9.24 -61.46 -42.18
CA SER A 542 -10.54 -60.98 -41.73
C SER A 542 -11.54 -62.15 -41.71
N ASN A 543 -11.74 -62.74 -40.53
CA ASN A 543 -12.81 -63.71 -40.36
C ASN A 543 -14.16 -62.95 -40.42
N PRO A 544 -15.13 -63.42 -41.23
CA PRO A 544 -16.42 -62.73 -41.38
C PRO A 544 -17.14 -62.64 -40.03
N LEU A 545 -17.87 -61.53 -39.82
CA LEU A 545 -18.56 -61.12 -38.58
C LEU A 545 -19.32 -62.24 -37.83
N GLY A 546 -19.74 -63.30 -38.52
CA GLY A 546 -20.36 -64.47 -37.91
C GLY A 546 -19.47 -65.24 -36.93
N SER A 547 -18.14 -65.28 -37.12
CA SER A 547 -17.25 -66.03 -36.21
C SER A 547 -17.03 -65.31 -34.87
N MET A 548 -16.99 -63.97 -34.88
CA MET A 548 -16.91 -63.18 -33.66
C MET A 548 -18.18 -63.32 -32.82
N ALA A 549 -19.37 -63.30 -33.46
CA ALA A 549 -20.63 -63.55 -32.77
C ALA A 549 -20.68 -64.96 -32.16
N MET A 550 -20.15 -65.97 -32.85
CA MET A 550 -20.08 -67.34 -32.34
C MET A 550 -19.17 -67.46 -31.12
N TRP A 551 -18.00 -66.82 -31.13
CA TRP A 551 -17.09 -66.83 -29.97
C TRP A 551 -17.66 -66.08 -28.77
N VAL A 552 -18.34 -64.94 -28.99
CA VAL A 552 -19.04 -64.23 -27.91
C VAL A 552 -20.17 -65.09 -27.32
N ALA A 553 -20.93 -65.80 -28.17
CA ALA A 553 -21.96 -66.73 -27.70
C ALA A 553 -21.38 -67.90 -26.90
N VAL A 554 -20.25 -68.48 -27.32
CA VAL A 554 -19.57 -69.57 -26.60
C VAL A 554 -19.03 -69.08 -25.26
N VAL A 555 -18.42 -67.89 -25.20
CA VAL A 555 -17.91 -67.32 -23.94
C VAL A 555 -19.06 -66.99 -22.98
N LEU A 556 -20.17 -66.45 -23.48
CA LEU A 556 -21.36 -66.21 -22.67
C LEU A 556 -21.99 -67.53 -22.18
N ALA A 557 -22.06 -68.56 -23.02
CA ALA A 557 -22.57 -69.87 -22.63
C ALA A 557 -21.69 -70.55 -21.56
N VAL A 558 -20.37 -70.44 -21.67
CA VAL A 558 -19.42 -70.96 -20.67
C VAL A 558 -19.54 -70.17 -19.36
N TYR A 559 -19.68 -68.84 -19.43
CA TYR A 559 -19.89 -68.00 -18.24
C TYR A 559 -21.20 -68.37 -17.53
N LEU A 560 -22.28 -68.56 -18.29
CA LEU A 560 -23.60 -68.92 -17.77
C LEU A 560 -23.60 -70.35 -17.19
N PHE A 561 -22.90 -71.29 -17.82
CA PHE A 561 -22.71 -72.64 -17.26
C PHE A 561 -21.90 -72.62 -15.95
N LEU A 562 -20.83 -71.83 -15.90
CA LEU A 562 -20.03 -71.67 -14.68
C LEU A 562 -20.79 -70.91 -13.57
N SER A 563 -21.73 -70.03 -13.90
CA SER A 563 -22.57 -69.36 -12.90
C SER A 563 -23.62 -70.27 -12.27
N PHE A 564 -23.99 -71.37 -12.94
CA PHE A 564 -24.90 -72.40 -12.39
C PHE A 564 -24.19 -73.50 -11.59
N ILE A 565 -22.85 -73.52 -11.57
CA ILE A 565 -22.03 -74.49 -10.81
C ILE A 565 -21.48 -73.86 -9.51
N LYS A 566 -22.11 -72.78 -9.03
CA LYS A 566 -21.89 -72.23 -7.69
C LYS A 566 -23.12 -72.36 -6.81
#